data_AF-A0A1Q8CP69-F1
#
_entry.id   AF-A0A1Q8CP69-F1
#
_cell.length_a   1.000
_cell.length_b   1.000
_cell.length_c   1.000
_cell.angle_alpha   90.00
_cell.angle_beta   90.00
_cell.angle_gamma   90.00
#
_symmetry.space_group_name_H-M   'P 1'
#
loop_
_entity.id
_entity.type
_entity.pdbx_description
1 polymer ?
#
loop_
_entity_poly.entity_id
_entity_poly.type
_entity_poly.pdbx_seq_one_letter_code
_entity_poly.pdbx_strand_id
1 'polypeptide(L)'
;MVAQRFRYSLPATPVAGAAVDIGHLAVRIDLVLTGELDLVGTAPEASTEESLRACALRTVRDMSSGVMVRGLGSATPSLRSSAGHVFTQLRHAFPGPATVAFDGECVVDFGRRCGTAEVTVRGTVGYSLEVTALSTAGKPLRASGNGRNWFVQHDRELASIGMVVLVAVPIAPARLVAAEGV
;
A
#
# COMPACT_ATOMS: atom_id res chain seq x y z
N MET A 1 -4.74 32.78 -6.73
CA MET A 1 -4.32 31.36 -6.57
C MET A 1 -5.39 30.49 -7.19
N VAL A 2 -5.02 29.42 -7.88
CA VAL A 2 -5.97 28.46 -8.48
C VAL A 2 -5.99 27.20 -7.65
N ALA A 3 -7.19 26.67 -7.41
CA ALA A 3 -7.40 25.38 -6.76
C ALA A 3 -8.08 24.42 -7.74
N GLN A 4 -7.61 23.19 -7.79
CA GLN A 4 -8.18 22.14 -8.61
C GLN A 4 -8.38 20.87 -7.79
N ARG A 5 -9.50 20.20 -8.02
CA ARG A 5 -9.81 18.91 -7.39
C ARG A 5 -9.56 17.79 -8.38
N PHE A 6 -8.98 16.70 -7.88
CA PHE A 6 -8.85 15.46 -8.63
C PHE A 6 -9.41 14.31 -7.80
N ARG A 7 -9.82 13.25 -8.48
CA ARG A 7 -10.13 11.96 -7.87
C ARG A 7 -9.19 10.91 -8.43
N TYR A 8 -8.68 10.03 -7.57
CA TYR A 8 -7.81 8.94 -7.95
C TYR A 8 -8.40 7.60 -7.51
N SER A 9 -8.70 6.75 -8.48
CA SER A 9 -9.16 5.39 -8.22
C SER A 9 -7.97 4.46 -8.02
N LEU A 10 -7.85 3.82 -6.85
CA LEU A 10 -6.74 2.92 -6.58
C LEU A 10 -6.85 1.64 -7.43
N PRO A 11 -5.73 1.10 -7.95
CA PRO A 11 -5.75 -0.13 -8.70
C PRO A 11 -5.97 -1.34 -7.77
N ALA A 12 -6.60 -2.40 -8.28
CA ALA A 12 -6.69 -3.70 -7.60
C ALA A 12 -5.37 -4.50 -7.68
N THR A 13 -4.23 -3.81 -7.72
CA THR A 13 -2.88 -4.38 -7.80
C THR A 13 -2.02 -3.85 -6.66
N PRO A 14 -0.95 -4.55 -6.24
CA PRO A 14 -0.08 -4.08 -5.17
C PRO A 14 0.47 -2.68 -5.45
N VAL A 15 0.42 -1.81 -4.42
CA VAL A 15 0.99 -0.45 -4.44
C VAL A 15 2.35 -0.39 -3.75
N ALA A 16 2.68 -1.39 -2.94
CA ALA A 16 4.00 -1.60 -2.36
C ALA A 16 4.22 -3.09 -2.08
N GLY A 17 5.47 -3.54 -2.06
CA GLY A 17 5.77 -4.93 -1.72
C GLY A 17 7.22 -5.16 -1.32
N ALA A 18 7.50 -6.36 -0.84
CA ALA A 18 8.83 -6.83 -0.46
C ALA A 18 8.93 -8.34 -0.63
N ALA A 19 10.16 -8.83 -0.80
CA ALA A 19 10.48 -10.25 -0.71
C ALA A 19 11.60 -10.44 0.31
N VAL A 20 11.42 -11.38 1.23
CA VAL A 20 12.39 -11.71 2.28
C VAL A 20 12.77 -13.17 2.15
N ASP A 21 14.04 -13.48 2.01
CA ASP A 21 14.55 -14.84 2.08
C ASP A 21 14.94 -15.17 3.52
N ILE A 22 14.40 -16.25 4.07
CA ILE A 22 14.70 -16.74 5.42
C ILE A 22 15.46 -18.08 5.39
N GLY A 23 16.17 -18.34 4.30
CA GLY A 23 17.11 -19.44 4.09
C GLY A 23 16.48 -20.71 3.53
N HIS A 24 15.36 -21.15 4.11
CA HIS A 24 14.68 -22.39 3.69
C HIS A 24 13.33 -22.14 2.98
N LEU A 25 12.84 -20.90 3.03
CA LEU A 25 11.70 -20.41 2.26
C LEU A 25 11.88 -18.91 2.00
N ALA A 26 11.18 -18.39 0.99
CA ALA A 26 11.06 -16.96 0.76
C ALA A 26 9.64 -16.50 1.12
N VAL A 27 9.49 -15.26 1.56
CA VAL A 27 8.20 -14.65 1.91
C VAL A 27 8.01 -13.43 1.01
N ARG A 28 6.95 -13.44 0.21
CA ARG A 28 6.51 -12.25 -0.52
C ARG A 28 5.43 -11.53 0.26
N ILE A 29 5.56 -10.22 0.36
CA ILE A 29 4.65 -9.34 1.07
C ILE A 29 4.15 -8.32 0.07
N ASP A 30 2.84 -8.28 -0.15
CA ASP A 30 2.19 -7.38 -1.10
C ASP A 30 1.15 -6.54 -0.36
N LEU A 31 1.21 -5.22 -0.49
CA LEU A 31 0.22 -4.28 0.03
C LEU A 31 -0.65 -3.78 -1.10
N VAL A 32 -1.94 -4.06 -1.03
CA VAL A 32 -2.97 -3.55 -1.93
C VAL A 32 -3.78 -2.50 -1.18
N LEU A 33 -4.08 -1.38 -1.84
CA LEU A 33 -5.03 -0.38 -1.37
C LEU A 33 -6.21 -0.33 -2.35
N THR A 34 -7.43 -0.20 -1.83
CA THR A 34 -8.66 -0.22 -2.63
C THR A 34 -9.59 0.90 -2.23
N GLY A 35 -10.21 1.54 -3.22
CA GLY A 35 -11.11 2.67 -3.03
C GLY A 35 -10.66 3.91 -3.80
N GLU A 36 -11.22 5.04 -3.42
CA GLU A 36 -11.01 6.33 -4.08
C GLU A 36 -10.30 7.30 -3.13
N LEU A 37 -9.47 8.15 -3.70
CA LEU A 37 -8.81 9.25 -2.99
C LEU A 37 -9.24 10.56 -3.61
N ASP A 38 -9.51 11.55 -2.77
CA ASP A 38 -9.74 12.93 -3.20
C ASP A 38 -8.45 13.73 -3.05
N LEU A 39 -8.15 14.53 -4.07
CA LEU A 39 -6.96 15.35 -4.12
C LEU A 39 -7.35 16.80 -4.30
N VAL A 40 -6.71 17.68 -3.55
CA VAL A 40 -6.84 19.13 -3.72
C VAL A 40 -5.46 19.70 -4.01
N GLY A 41 -5.30 20.20 -5.23
CA GLY A 41 -4.12 20.91 -5.68
C GLY A 41 -4.33 22.41 -5.61
N THR A 42 -3.33 23.15 -5.14
CA THR A 42 -3.30 24.61 -5.13
C THR A 42 -1.99 25.11 -5.75
N ALA A 43 -2.07 26.09 -6.64
CA ALA A 43 -0.91 26.68 -7.28
C ALA A 43 -1.12 28.17 -7.62
N PRO A 44 -0.04 28.94 -7.90
CA PRO A 44 -0.16 30.27 -8.48
C PRO A 44 -0.91 30.26 -9.81
N GLU A 45 -1.59 31.36 -10.17
CA GLU A 45 -2.38 31.48 -11.41
C GLU A 45 -1.59 31.29 -12.69
N ALA A 46 -0.28 31.57 -12.67
CA ALA A 46 0.62 31.31 -13.79
C ALA A 46 0.92 29.81 -14.02
N SER A 47 0.46 28.92 -13.12
CA SER A 47 0.73 27.49 -13.20
C SER A 47 -0.26 26.82 -14.15
N THR A 48 0.23 25.89 -14.96
CA THR A 48 -0.63 25.10 -15.85
C THR A 48 -1.36 24.01 -15.08
N GLU A 49 -2.55 23.62 -15.54
CA GLU A 49 -3.27 22.44 -15.05
C GLU A 49 -2.40 21.17 -15.14
N GLU A 50 -1.61 21.03 -16.20
CA GLU A 50 -0.67 19.93 -16.36
C GLU A 50 0.36 19.85 -15.24
N SER A 51 0.85 21.00 -14.75
CA SER A 51 1.79 21.06 -13.62
C SER A 51 1.13 20.60 -12.31
N LEU A 52 -0.12 21.00 -12.07
CA LEU A 52 -0.92 20.54 -10.93
C LEU A 52 -1.18 19.03 -11.02
N ARG A 53 -1.56 18.53 -12.20
CA ARG A 53 -1.80 17.12 -12.46
C ARG A 53 -0.54 16.26 -12.28
N ALA A 54 0.60 16.73 -12.76
CA ALA A 54 1.90 16.07 -12.55
C ALA A 54 2.28 16.03 -11.07
N CYS A 55 2.05 17.11 -10.33
CA CYS A 55 2.24 17.12 -8.88
C CYS A 55 1.31 16.14 -8.19
N ALA A 56 0.03 16.10 -8.56
CA ALA A 56 -0.95 15.18 -7.99
C ALA A 56 -0.54 13.71 -8.18
N LEU A 57 -0.12 13.33 -9.39
CA LEU A 57 0.40 11.99 -9.66
C LEU A 57 1.64 11.66 -8.83
N ARG A 58 2.56 12.61 -8.68
CA ARG A 58 3.75 12.43 -7.81
C ARG A 58 3.35 12.22 -6.35
N THR A 59 2.41 13.01 -5.85
CA THR A 59 1.91 12.88 -4.47
C THR A 59 1.27 11.53 -4.23
N VAL A 60 0.46 11.01 -5.17
CA VAL A 60 -0.11 9.66 -5.07
C VAL A 60 0.98 8.59 -5.07
N ARG A 61 2.03 8.74 -5.89
CA ARG A 61 3.15 7.78 -5.92
C ARG A 61 3.91 7.78 -4.58
N ASP A 62 4.15 8.95 -4.01
CA ASP A 62 4.88 9.08 -2.76
C ASP A 62 4.06 8.55 -1.56
N MET A 63 2.73 8.46 -1.68
CA MET A 63 1.83 7.96 -0.63
C MET A 63 2.17 6.53 -0.19
N SER A 64 2.55 5.64 -1.10
CA SER A 64 2.87 4.24 -0.79
C SER A 64 4.35 4.02 -0.43
N SER A 65 5.15 5.09 -0.39
CA SER A 65 6.57 5.00 -0.07
C SER A 65 6.81 4.91 1.43
N GLY A 66 7.80 4.10 1.83
CA GLY A 66 8.22 4.01 3.24
C GLY A 66 7.18 3.37 4.16
N VAL A 67 6.37 2.46 3.62
CA VAL A 67 5.51 1.60 4.44
C VAL A 67 6.36 0.55 5.14
N MET A 68 6.20 0.42 6.44
CA MET A 68 6.90 -0.52 7.29
C MET A 68 5.90 -1.48 7.91
N VAL A 69 6.21 -2.77 7.86
CA VAL A 69 5.43 -3.83 8.50
C VAL A 69 6.24 -4.43 9.64
N ARG A 70 5.59 -4.66 10.78
CA ARG A 70 6.19 -5.35 11.94
C ARG A 70 5.28 -6.45 12.43
N GLY A 71 5.90 -7.52 12.94
CA GLY A 71 5.18 -8.62 13.58
C GLY A 71 4.38 -9.45 12.57
N LEU A 72 4.98 -9.80 11.43
CA LEU A 72 4.34 -10.62 10.39
C LEU A 72 3.87 -12.00 10.87
N GLY A 73 4.51 -12.56 11.91
CA GLY A 73 4.07 -13.79 12.57
C GLY A 73 2.92 -13.63 13.57
N SER A 74 2.42 -12.41 13.77
CA SER A 74 1.27 -12.13 14.65
C SER A 74 -0.06 -12.24 13.88
N ALA A 75 -1.14 -12.50 14.60
CA ALA A 75 -2.49 -12.34 14.07
C ALA A 75 -2.84 -10.87 13.79
N THR A 76 -2.07 -9.93 14.34
CA THR A 76 -2.28 -8.48 14.21
C THR A 76 -0.95 -7.75 13.90
N PRO A 77 -0.36 -7.93 12.69
CA PRO A 77 0.79 -7.13 12.28
C PRO A 77 0.47 -5.64 12.30
N SER A 78 1.46 -4.84 12.67
CA SER A 78 1.31 -3.37 12.66
C SER A 78 1.93 -2.80 11.39
N LEU A 79 1.18 -1.94 10.69
CA LEU A 79 1.66 -1.17 9.55
C LEU A 79 1.91 0.27 9.99
N ARG A 80 3.00 0.86 9.48
CA ARG A 80 3.31 2.28 9.65
C ARG A 80 3.72 2.86 8.30
N SER A 81 3.42 4.13 8.07
CA SER A 81 3.87 4.85 6.88
C SER A 81 4.66 6.08 7.27
N SER A 82 5.75 6.36 6.57
CA SER A 82 6.45 7.64 6.69
C SER A 82 5.61 8.82 6.21
N ALA A 83 4.59 8.57 5.39
CA ALA A 83 3.61 9.56 4.94
C ALA A 83 2.53 9.87 5.99
N GLY A 84 2.54 9.22 7.17
CA GLY A 84 1.63 9.52 8.27
C GLY A 84 0.29 8.77 8.25
N HIS A 85 0.09 7.84 7.30
CA HIS A 85 -1.15 7.06 7.21
C HIS A 85 -1.41 6.23 8.46
N VAL A 86 -2.69 6.08 8.79
CA VAL A 86 -3.14 5.29 9.93
C VAL A 86 -3.81 4.02 9.42
N PHE A 87 -3.20 2.87 9.72
CA PHE A 87 -3.72 1.55 9.37
C PHE A 87 -4.42 0.93 10.58
N THR A 88 -5.67 0.54 10.41
CA THR A 88 -6.45 -0.20 11.41
C THR A 88 -6.81 -1.56 10.85
N GLN A 89 -6.21 -2.61 11.40
CA GLN A 89 -6.55 -3.97 11.00
C GLN A 89 -7.94 -4.35 11.52
N LEU A 90 -8.77 -4.91 10.67
CA LEU A 90 -10.10 -5.38 11.02
C LEU A 90 -10.17 -6.91 11.13
N ARG A 91 -9.45 -7.63 10.26
CA ARG A 91 -9.46 -9.09 10.22
C ARG A 91 -8.21 -9.66 9.55
N HIS A 92 -8.08 -10.98 9.63
CA HIS A 92 -7.16 -11.72 8.77
C HIS A 92 -7.88 -12.95 8.19
N ALA A 93 -7.42 -13.42 7.03
CA ALA A 93 -7.97 -14.55 6.31
C ALA A 93 -6.86 -15.38 5.64
N PHE A 94 -7.22 -16.58 5.16
CA PHE A 94 -6.31 -17.49 4.48
C PHE A 94 -6.83 -17.76 3.06
N PRO A 95 -6.63 -16.82 2.11
CA PRO A 95 -7.27 -16.87 0.79
C PRO A 95 -6.67 -17.96 -0.13
N GLY A 96 -5.51 -18.49 0.21
CA GLY A 96 -4.80 -19.47 -0.61
C GLY A 96 -3.85 -20.35 0.19
N PRO A 97 -3.24 -21.35 -0.47
CA PRO A 97 -2.21 -22.18 0.14
C PRO A 97 -1.01 -21.30 0.50
N ALA A 98 -0.56 -21.40 1.75
CA ALA A 98 0.58 -20.65 2.28
C ALA A 98 0.48 -19.11 2.13
N THR A 99 -0.75 -18.59 2.08
CA THR A 99 -1.02 -17.15 2.07
C THR A 99 -1.90 -16.78 3.26
N VAL A 100 -1.50 -15.73 3.98
CA VAL A 100 -2.34 -15.01 4.92
C VAL A 100 -2.57 -13.59 4.40
N ALA A 101 -3.79 -13.10 4.51
CA ALA A 101 -4.15 -11.73 4.19
C ALA A 101 -4.60 -11.02 5.47
N PHE A 102 -4.09 -9.82 5.71
CA PHE A 102 -4.53 -8.94 6.78
C PHE A 102 -5.29 -7.78 6.17
N ASP A 103 -6.60 -7.71 6.44
CA ASP A 103 -7.47 -6.70 5.86
C ASP A 103 -7.83 -5.64 6.90
N GLY A 104 -7.98 -4.40 6.43
CA GLY A 104 -8.49 -3.33 7.26
C GLY A 104 -8.68 -2.03 6.50
N GLU A 105 -8.62 -0.94 7.25
CA GLU A 105 -8.79 0.42 6.74
C GLU A 105 -7.50 1.23 6.87
N CYS A 106 -7.27 2.11 5.92
CA CYS A 106 -6.16 3.04 5.88
C CYS A 106 -6.72 4.45 5.72
N VAL A 107 -6.51 5.29 6.75
CA VAL A 107 -6.80 6.71 6.67
C VAL A 107 -5.60 7.42 6.06
N VAL A 108 -5.84 8.10 4.94
CA VAL A 108 -4.85 8.89 4.21
C VAL A 108 -5.14 10.37 4.44
N ASP A 109 -4.15 11.08 4.97
CA ASP A 109 -4.09 12.55 4.96
C ASP A 109 -2.63 12.95 4.75
N PHE A 110 -2.30 13.26 3.49
CA PHE A 110 -0.91 13.42 3.06
C PHE A 110 -0.78 14.58 2.07
N GLY A 111 0.23 15.43 2.29
CA GLY A 111 0.50 16.59 1.44
C GLY A 111 1.92 16.59 0.90
N ARG A 112 2.08 17.05 -0.35
CA ARG A 112 3.40 17.32 -0.95
C ARG A 112 3.39 18.62 -1.71
N ARG A 113 4.54 19.29 -1.68
CA ARG A 113 4.84 20.44 -2.52
C ARG A 113 5.70 20.02 -3.71
N CYS A 114 5.33 20.43 -4.92
CA CYS A 114 6.08 20.21 -6.15
C CYS A 114 6.38 21.58 -6.78
N GLY A 115 7.54 22.15 -6.46
CA GLY A 115 7.87 23.52 -6.86
C GLY A 115 6.93 24.52 -6.18
N THR A 116 6.15 25.25 -6.98
CA THR A 116 5.16 26.23 -6.50
C THR A 116 3.76 25.66 -6.27
N ALA A 117 3.51 24.41 -6.71
CA ALA A 117 2.24 23.72 -6.49
C ALA A 117 2.27 22.91 -5.20
N GLU A 118 1.13 22.82 -4.51
CA GLU A 118 0.93 21.97 -3.35
C GLU A 118 -0.29 21.08 -3.59
N VAL A 119 -0.18 19.80 -3.29
CA VAL A 119 -1.28 18.84 -3.40
C VAL A 119 -1.45 18.12 -2.09
N THR A 120 -2.69 18.08 -1.62
CA THR A 120 -3.14 17.25 -0.49
C THR A 120 -3.98 16.09 -1.02
N VAL A 121 -3.79 14.91 -0.44
CA VAL A 121 -4.50 13.67 -0.76
C VAL A 121 -5.20 13.21 0.50
N ARG A 122 -6.50 12.95 0.41
CA ARG A 122 -7.33 12.53 1.53
C ARG A 122 -8.27 11.40 1.14
N GLY A 123 -8.55 10.52 2.09
CA GLY A 123 -9.53 9.47 1.93
C GLY A 123 -9.41 8.40 3.00
N THR A 124 -10.43 7.54 3.08
CA THR A 124 -10.37 6.28 3.82
C THR A 124 -10.49 5.16 2.79
N VAL A 125 -9.48 4.30 2.75
CA VAL A 125 -9.38 3.24 1.74
C VAL A 125 -9.23 1.89 2.43
N GLY A 126 -9.73 0.84 1.81
CA GLY A 126 -9.46 -0.52 2.27
C GLY A 126 -7.99 -0.87 2.01
N TYR A 127 -7.34 -1.59 2.91
CA TYR A 127 -6.05 -2.21 2.64
C TYR A 127 -6.14 -3.73 2.78
N SER A 128 -5.32 -4.43 2.01
CA SER A 128 -5.01 -5.85 2.22
C SER A 128 -3.50 -6.04 2.15
N LEU A 129 -2.94 -6.58 3.23
CA LEU A 129 -1.54 -6.98 3.30
C LEU A 129 -1.47 -8.50 3.14
N GLU A 130 -1.04 -8.95 1.98
CA GLU A 130 -0.88 -10.36 1.67
C GLU A 130 0.55 -10.82 1.96
N VAL A 131 0.68 -11.89 2.72
CA VAL A 131 1.95 -12.53 3.06
C VAL A 131 1.91 -13.95 2.50
N THR A 132 2.72 -14.21 1.50
CA THR A 132 2.74 -15.48 0.76
C THR A 132 4.10 -16.15 0.89
N ALA A 133 4.08 -17.41 1.32
CA ALA A 133 5.26 -18.25 1.35
C ALA A 133 5.59 -18.81 -0.05
N LEU A 134 6.84 -18.68 -0.42
CA LEU A 134 7.42 -19.18 -1.65
C LEU A 134 8.52 -20.17 -1.32
N SER A 135 8.70 -21.16 -2.19
CA SER A 135 9.93 -21.93 -2.26
C SER A 135 11.12 -20.99 -2.53
N THR A 136 12.33 -21.43 -2.19
CA THR A 136 13.57 -20.71 -2.52
C THR A 136 13.76 -20.49 -4.03
N ALA A 137 13.09 -21.30 -4.87
CA ALA A 137 13.00 -21.10 -6.31
C ALA A 137 11.94 -20.05 -6.76
N GLY A 138 11.34 -19.31 -5.81
CA GLY A 138 10.37 -18.24 -6.07
C GLY A 138 8.95 -18.70 -6.43
N LYS A 139 8.68 -20.01 -6.43
CA LYS A 139 7.34 -20.56 -6.71
C LYS A 139 6.51 -20.65 -5.45
N PRO A 140 5.19 -20.37 -5.48
CA PRO A 140 4.30 -20.61 -4.36
C PRO A 140 4.49 -22.03 -3.84
N LEU A 141 4.61 -22.17 -2.52
CA LEU A 141 4.71 -23.49 -1.92
C LEU A 141 3.43 -24.26 -2.23
N ARG A 142 3.57 -25.48 -2.77
CA ARG A 142 2.47 -26.43 -2.82
C ARG A 142 2.21 -26.88 -1.39
N ALA A 143 1.34 -26.17 -0.68
CA ALA A 143 0.95 -26.58 0.66
C ALA A 143 0.20 -27.92 0.56
N SER A 144 0.63 -28.91 1.34
CA SER A 144 -0.09 -30.18 1.53
C SER A 144 -1.31 -30.03 2.48
N GLY A 145 -1.79 -28.80 2.71
CA GLY A 145 -2.87 -28.48 3.65
C GLY A 145 -3.40 -27.04 3.51
N ASN A 146 -4.32 -26.65 4.41
CA ASN A 146 -4.94 -25.32 4.41
C ASN A 146 -3.92 -24.21 4.79
N GLY A 147 -4.11 -22.99 4.29
CA GLY A 147 -3.18 -21.86 4.55
C GLY A 147 -3.01 -21.52 6.05
N ARG A 148 -4.02 -21.82 6.87
CA ARG A 148 -3.98 -21.66 8.32
C ARG A 148 -2.91 -22.54 8.98
N ASN A 149 -2.84 -23.82 8.61
CA ASN A 149 -1.86 -24.75 9.17
C ASN A 149 -0.44 -24.32 8.83
N TRP A 150 -0.22 -23.83 7.60
CA TRP A 150 1.06 -23.25 7.22
C TRP A 150 1.41 -22.04 8.11
N PHE A 151 0.50 -21.08 8.26
CA PHE A 151 0.77 -19.88 9.07
C PHE A 151 1.10 -20.22 10.52
N VAL A 152 0.39 -21.18 11.12
CA VAL A 152 0.67 -21.66 12.48
C VAL A 152 2.01 -22.40 12.58
N GLN A 153 2.37 -23.20 11.57
CA GLN A 153 3.65 -23.92 11.55
C GLN A 153 4.85 -22.98 11.44
N HIS A 154 4.67 -21.84 10.77
CA HIS A 154 5.74 -20.91 10.44
C HIS A 154 5.67 -19.59 11.23
N ASP A 155 4.87 -19.55 12.31
CA ASP A 155 4.64 -18.34 13.12
C ASP A 155 5.94 -17.77 13.69
N ARG A 156 6.83 -18.63 14.20
CA ARG A 156 8.13 -18.29 14.77
C ARG A 156 9.08 -17.71 13.72
N GLU A 157 9.10 -18.29 12.53
CA GLU A 157 9.98 -17.82 11.46
C GLU A 157 9.51 -16.47 10.93
N LEU A 158 8.21 -16.29 10.74
CA LEU A 158 7.62 -15.00 10.39
C LEU A 158 7.81 -13.95 11.50
N ALA A 159 7.75 -14.36 12.77
CA ALA A 159 8.03 -13.49 13.91
C ALA A 159 9.51 -13.07 14.00
N SER A 160 10.43 -13.89 13.48
CA SER A 160 11.85 -13.53 13.39
C SER A 160 12.11 -12.39 12.38
N ILE A 161 11.19 -12.17 11.43
CA ILE A 161 11.20 -11.03 10.52
C ILE A 161 10.75 -9.79 11.30
N GLY A 162 11.72 -9.12 11.94
CA GLY A 162 11.44 -8.02 12.87
C GLY A 162 10.69 -6.84 12.21
N MET A 163 11.25 -6.27 11.16
CA MET A 163 10.65 -5.17 10.40
C MET A 163 10.94 -5.35 8.92
N VAL A 164 9.93 -5.15 8.08
CA VAL A 164 10.06 -5.13 6.62
C VAL A 164 9.68 -3.76 6.11
N VAL A 165 10.53 -3.17 5.26
CA VAL A 165 10.22 -1.96 4.51
C VAL A 165 9.68 -2.38 3.15
N LEU A 166 8.48 -1.93 2.81
CA LEU A 166 7.88 -2.16 1.50
C LEU A 166 8.37 -1.12 0.50
N VAL A 167 8.67 -1.58 -0.71
CA VAL A 167 9.06 -0.74 -1.83
C VAL A 167 7.83 -0.40 -2.65
N ALA A 168 7.62 0.89 -2.93
CA ALA A 168 6.49 1.35 -3.72
C ALA A 168 6.56 0.80 -5.17
N VAL A 169 5.40 0.39 -5.69
CA VAL A 169 5.22 -0.05 -7.08
C VAL A 169 4.73 1.13 -7.92
N PRO A 170 5.07 1.23 -9.22
CA PRO A 170 4.60 2.31 -10.08
C PRO A 170 3.06 2.39 -10.14
N ILE A 171 2.53 3.60 -9.97
CA ILE A 171 1.09 3.88 -10.09
C ILE A 171 0.68 4.11 -11.56
N ALA A 172 -0.58 3.81 -11.90
CA ALA A 172 -1.14 4.06 -13.22
C ALA A 172 -1.66 5.51 -13.34
N PRO A 173 -1.13 6.35 -14.27
CA PRO A 173 -1.53 7.76 -14.39
C PRO A 173 -2.97 7.99 -14.86
N ALA A 174 -3.52 7.06 -15.66
CA ALA A 174 -4.86 7.17 -16.26
C ALA A 174 -6.01 7.15 -15.24
N ARG A 175 -5.73 6.81 -13.97
CA ARG A 175 -6.71 6.71 -12.90
C ARG A 175 -6.96 8.04 -12.17
N LEU A 176 -6.21 9.09 -12.52
CA LEU A 176 -6.44 10.44 -12.02
C LEU A 176 -7.42 11.17 -12.95
N VAL A 177 -8.57 11.57 -12.43
CA VAL A 177 -9.57 12.36 -13.15
C VAL A 177 -9.75 13.72 -12.48
N ALA A 178 -9.96 14.77 -13.27
CA ALA A 178 -10.38 16.04 -12.71
C ALA A 178 -11.77 15.84 -12.09
N ALA A 179 -11.97 16.33 -10.87
CA ALA A 179 -13.28 16.36 -10.25
C ALA A 179 -13.90 17.72 -10.55
N GLU A 180 -15.05 17.75 -11.21
CA GLU A 180 -15.78 19.00 -11.44
C GLU A 180 -16.12 19.65 -10.11
N GLY A 181 -15.85 20.95 -10.00
CA GLY A 181 -16.32 21.77 -8.89
C GLY A 181 -17.79 22.07 -9.06
N VAL A 182 -18.58 21.82 -8.01
CA VAL A 182 -19.87 22.49 -7.80
C VAL A 182 -19.65 23.99 -7.71
#